data_AF-A0A396AJQ1-F1
#
_entry.id   AF-A0A396AJQ1-F1
#
_cell.length_a   1.000
_cell.length_b   1.000
_cell.length_c   1.000
_cell.angle_alpha   90.00
_cell.angle_beta   90.00
_cell.angle_gamma   90.00
#
_symmetry.space_group_name_H-M   'P 1'
#
loop_
_entity.id
_entity.type
_entity.pdbx_description
1 polymer ?
#
loop_
_entity_poly.entity_id
_entity_poly.type
_entity_poly.pdbx_seq_one_letter_code
_entity_poly.pdbx_strand_id
1 'polypeptide(L)'
;MGRRLKTIYVKVYSAQKATEYAKNLYEILMDCTPVIADLCLKKAEVRTETVLVKYISNKRTDGMRCDIPCGFGELGKIMADMKTYKEINDGKELVDFIIKEESGK
;
A
#
# COMPACT_ATOMS: atom_id res chain seq x y z
N MET A 1 -19.48 -9.82 -10.53
CA MET A 1 -18.16 -10.42 -10.30
C MET A 1 -17.41 -9.47 -9.38
N GLY A 2 -17.31 -9.76 -8.09
CA GLY A 2 -16.67 -8.84 -7.13
C GLY A 2 -15.20 -8.66 -7.48
N ARG A 3 -14.71 -7.41 -7.54
CA ARG A 3 -13.29 -7.17 -7.77
C ARG A 3 -12.51 -7.75 -6.60
N ARG A 4 -11.45 -8.51 -6.89
CA ARG A 4 -10.60 -9.14 -5.88
C ARG A 4 -9.79 -8.05 -5.16
N LEU A 5 -9.86 -8.04 -3.83
CA LEU A 5 -9.04 -7.16 -2.97
C LEU A 5 -7.54 -7.45 -3.21
N LYS A 6 -6.79 -6.43 -3.62
CA LYS A 6 -5.34 -6.49 -3.84
C LYS A 6 -4.60 -6.00 -2.61
N THR A 7 -3.65 -6.78 -2.11
CA THR A 7 -2.86 -6.38 -0.93
C THR A 7 -1.51 -5.82 -1.34
N ILE A 8 -1.25 -4.56 -0.95
CA ILE A 8 0.01 -3.85 -1.11
C ILE A 8 0.73 -3.81 0.23
N TYR A 9 1.99 -4.21 0.26
CA TYR A 9 2.83 -4.04 1.45
C TYR A 9 3.86 -2.96 1.23
N VAL A 10 3.89 -1.97 2.11
CA VAL A 10 4.82 -0.85 2.06
C VAL A 10 5.85 -0.98 3.17
N LYS A 11 7.10 -1.22 2.81
CA LYS A 11 8.17 -1.31 3.81
C LYS A 11 8.60 0.09 4.27
N VAL A 12 8.71 0.25 5.59
CA VAL A 12 9.16 1.48 6.24
C VAL A 12 10.14 1.18 7.38
N TYR A 13 10.92 2.18 7.75
CA TYR A 13 12.02 2.01 8.71
C TYR A 13 11.57 1.83 10.17
N SER A 14 10.37 2.29 10.55
CA SER A 14 9.87 2.19 11.93
C SER A 14 8.34 2.06 11.99
N ALA A 15 7.83 1.57 13.12
CA ALA A 15 6.39 1.49 13.36
C ALA A 15 5.72 2.86 13.42
N GLN A 16 6.40 3.87 13.99
CA GLN A 16 5.91 5.25 13.98
C GLN A 16 5.76 5.77 12.55
N LYS A 17 6.79 5.61 11.71
CA LYS A 17 6.72 5.98 10.29
C LYS A 17 5.60 5.24 9.59
N ALA A 18 5.39 3.95 9.87
CA ALA A 18 4.29 3.19 9.29
C ALA A 18 2.93 3.85 9.55
N THR A 19 2.70 4.27 10.80
CA THR A 19 1.45 4.97 11.16
C THR A 19 1.35 6.35 10.53
N GLU A 20 2.44 7.10 10.43
CA GLU A 20 2.47 8.42 9.77
C GLU A 20 2.17 8.30 8.28
N TYR A 21 2.78 7.34 7.58
CA TYR A 21 2.52 7.10 6.17
C TYR A 21 1.08 6.60 5.92
N ALA A 22 0.54 5.73 6.79
CA ALA A 22 -0.84 5.29 6.68
C ALA A 22 -1.83 6.45 6.85
N LYS A 23 -1.58 7.36 7.82
CA LYS A 23 -2.38 8.58 8.00
C LYS A 23 -2.33 9.47 6.76
N ASN A 24 -1.12 9.78 6.29
CA ASN A 24 -0.93 10.64 5.14
C ASN A 24 -1.62 10.09 3.88
N LEU A 25 -1.50 8.78 3.62
CA LEU A 25 -2.20 8.14 2.51
C LEU A 25 -3.73 8.27 2.66
N TYR A 26 -4.27 8.02 3.85
CA TYR A 26 -5.69 8.15 4.10
C TYR A 26 -6.18 9.59 3.90
N GLU A 27 -5.45 10.59 4.40
CA GLU A 27 -5.77 12.00 4.22
C GLU A 27 -5.77 12.38 2.73
N ILE A 28 -4.75 11.97 1.96
CA ILE A 28 -4.70 12.21 0.52
C ILE A 28 -5.90 11.57 -0.20
N LEU A 29 -6.25 10.33 0.13
CA LEU A 29 -7.38 9.65 -0.49
C LEU A 29 -8.71 10.36 -0.18
N MET A 30 -8.92 10.77 1.07
CA MET A 30 -10.14 11.46 1.50
C MET A 30 -10.27 12.88 0.96
N ASP A 31 -9.16 13.64 0.92
CA ASP A 31 -9.19 15.07 0.60
C ASP A 31 -9.03 15.33 -0.91
N CYS A 32 -8.32 14.44 -1.62
CA CYS A 32 -7.93 14.67 -3.02
C CYS A 32 -8.55 13.68 -4.02
N THR A 33 -9.29 12.66 -3.57
CA THR A 33 -9.84 11.63 -4.46
C THR A 33 -11.28 11.27 -4.07
N PRO A 34 -12.11 10.73 -4.99
CA PRO A 34 -13.43 10.20 -4.65
C PRO A 34 -13.38 8.80 -4.01
N VAL A 35 -12.20 8.28 -3.67
CA VAL A 35 -12.02 6.94 -3.14
C VAL A 35 -12.41 6.89 -1.67
N ILE A 36 -13.33 5.98 -1.32
CA ILE A 36 -13.67 5.70 0.08
C ILE A 36 -12.60 4.79 0.67
N ALA A 37 -11.99 5.25 1.77
CA ALA A 37 -10.95 4.52 2.46
C ALA A 37 -11.26 4.40 3.96
N ASP A 38 -10.74 3.34 4.59
CA ASP A 38 -10.74 3.11 6.02
C ASP A 38 -9.30 3.09 6.53
N LEU A 39 -9.03 3.79 7.63
CA LEU A 39 -7.71 3.83 8.28
C LEU A 39 -7.67 2.98 9.56
N CYS A 40 -6.71 2.06 9.65
CA CYS A 40 -6.42 1.29 10.85
C CYS A 40 -5.03 1.63 11.42
N LEU A 41 -4.98 2.58 12.36
CA LEU A 41 -3.71 2.99 13.00
C LEU A 41 -3.02 1.88 13.80
N LYS A 42 -3.78 0.98 14.44
CA LYS A 42 -3.22 -0.14 15.22
C LYS A 42 -2.37 -1.09 14.37
N LYS A 43 -2.70 -1.21 13.08
CA LYS A 43 -2.00 -2.08 12.12
C LYS A 43 -1.22 -1.31 11.07
N ALA A 44 -1.31 0.03 11.06
CA ALA A 44 -0.81 0.90 10.00
C ALA A 44 -1.30 0.45 8.61
N GLU A 45 -2.63 0.30 8.47
CA GLU A 45 -3.27 -0.15 7.23
C GLU A 45 -4.26 0.89 6.71
N VAL A 46 -4.35 1.01 5.39
CA VAL A 46 -5.39 1.77 4.68
C VAL A 46 -6.12 0.80 3.76
N ARG A 47 -7.44 0.74 3.85
CA ARG A 47 -8.26 -0.18 3.07
C ARG A 47 -9.28 0.58 2.24
N THR A 48 -9.39 0.23 0.97
CA THR A 48 -10.46 0.66 0.06
C THR A 48 -11.30 -0.56 -0.33
N GLU A 49 -12.25 -0.40 -1.25
CA GLU A 49 -13.06 -1.52 -1.73
C GLU A 49 -12.19 -2.61 -2.39
N THR A 50 -11.19 -2.19 -3.18
CA THR A 50 -10.37 -3.07 -4.03
C THR A 50 -8.90 -3.14 -3.63
N VAL A 51 -8.41 -2.28 -2.73
CA VAL A 51 -7.00 -2.25 -2.31
C VAL A 51 -6.85 -2.27 -0.78
N LEU A 52 -5.87 -3.01 -0.28
CA LEU A 52 -5.43 -2.98 1.11
C LEU A 52 -3.94 -2.64 1.16
N VAL A 53 -3.59 -1.47 1.66
CA VAL A 53 -2.21 -1.03 1.87
C VAL A 53 -1.81 -1.31 3.32
N LYS A 54 -0.69 -2.01 3.52
CA LYS A 54 -0.14 -2.34 4.83
C LYS A 54 1.27 -1.80 4.97
N TYR A 55 1.49 -0.88 5.90
CA TYR A 55 2.81 -0.35 6.18
C TYR A 55 3.52 -1.22 7.23
N ILE A 56 4.60 -1.88 6.85
CA ILE A 56 5.35 -2.78 7.72
C ILE A 56 6.70 -2.14 8.09
N SER A 57 6.95 -2.03 9.40
CA SER A 57 8.29 -1.75 9.92
C SER A 57 9.28 -2.88 9.57
N ASN A 58 10.59 -2.60 9.54
CA ASN A 58 11.69 -3.50 9.14
C ASN A 58 11.86 -4.84 9.92
N LYS A 59 10.81 -5.35 10.59
CA LYS A 59 10.76 -6.71 11.13
C LYS A 59 10.71 -7.70 9.98
N ARG A 60 11.37 -8.86 10.16
CA ARG A 60 11.55 -9.92 9.15
C ARG A 60 10.30 -10.12 8.28
N THR A 61 10.43 -9.81 6.99
CA THR A 61 9.42 -10.03 5.95
C THR A 61 9.48 -11.43 5.33
N ASP A 62 10.35 -12.30 5.84
CA ASP A 62 10.45 -13.70 5.41
C ASP A 62 9.10 -14.40 5.60
N GLY A 63 8.49 -14.79 4.48
CA GLY A 63 7.26 -15.59 4.45
C GLY A 63 5.94 -14.82 4.22
N MET A 64 5.97 -13.49 4.04
CA MET A 64 4.74 -12.74 3.70
C MET A 64 4.39 -12.87 2.21
N ARG A 65 3.21 -13.43 1.90
CA ARG A 65 2.64 -13.44 0.54
C ARG A 65 1.96 -12.10 0.27
N CYS A 66 2.34 -11.42 -0.81
CA CYS A 66 1.78 -10.15 -1.24
C CYS A 66 1.37 -10.20 -2.72
N ASP A 67 0.32 -9.46 -3.08
CA ASP A 67 -0.03 -9.27 -4.50
C ASP A 67 0.90 -8.20 -5.13
N ILE A 68 1.28 -7.16 -4.39
CA ILE A 68 2.20 -6.10 -4.84
C ILE A 68 3.09 -5.59 -3.69
N PRO A 69 4.42 -5.62 -3.80
CA PRO A 69 5.31 -4.99 -2.81
C PRO A 69 5.70 -3.57 -3.23
N CYS A 70 5.76 -2.67 -2.25
CA CYS A 70 6.16 -1.26 -2.37
C CYS A 70 7.17 -0.94 -1.26
N GLY A 71 8.16 -0.10 -1.52
CA GLY A 71 9.22 0.20 -0.55
C GLY A 71 9.69 1.64 -0.63
N PHE A 72 9.65 2.35 0.49
CA PHE A 72 10.26 3.68 0.59
C PHE A 72 11.67 3.53 1.18
N GLY A 73 12.66 3.38 0.30
CA GLY A 73 14.11 3.55 0.56
C GLY A 73 14.97 2.28 0.78
N GLU A 74 16.25 2.41 0.36
CA GLU A 74 17.46 1.54 0.28
C GLU A 74 17.40 0.00 0.20
N LEU A 75 16.25 -0.65 0.32
CA LEU A 75 16.12 -2.10 0.10
C LEU A 75 15.12 -2.37 -1.02
N GLY A 76 15.50 -1.94 -2.22
CA GLY A 76 14.82 -2.22 -3.48
C GLY A 76 15.04 -3.68 -3.90
N LYS A 77 14.13 -4.56 -3.48
CA LYS A 77 13.73 -5.80 -4.16
C LYS A 77 12.71 -6.58 -3.32
N ILE A 78 11.50 -6.78 -3.85
CA ILE A 78 10.60 -7.87 -3.43
C ILE A 78 9.87 -8.42 -4.67
N MET A 79 9.75 -9.75 -4.73
CA MET A 79 9.05 -10.51 -5.75
C MET A 79 7.60 -10.77 -5.35
N ALA A 80 6.66 -10.57 -6.28
CA ALA A 80 5.29 -11.06 -6.18
C ALA A 80 4.99 -11.95 -7.40
N ASP A 81 4.57 -13.19 -7.13
CA ASP A 81 3.94 -14.12 -8.08
C ASP A 81 4.59 -14.20 -9.48
N MET A 82 5.93 -14.21 -9.54
CA MET A 82 6.73 -14.25 -10.78
C MET A 82 6.55 -13.05 -11.74
N LYS A 83 5.86 -11.98 -11.35
CA LYS A 83 5.80 -10.73 -12.11
C LYS A 83 6.58 -9.62 -11.42
N THR A 84 7.54 -9.05 -12.14
CA THR A 84 8.21 -7.80 -11.78
C THR A 84 7.22 -6.66 -11.91
N TYR A 85 6.66 -6.22 -10.78
CA TYR A 85 5.94 -4.96 -10.72
C TYR A 85 6.97 -3.83 -10.73
N LYS A 86 6.72 -2.81 -11.56
CA LYS A 86 7.45 -1.53 -11.50
C LYS A 86 7.34 -1.06 -10.06
N GLU A 87 8.48 -0.93 -9.39
CA GLU A 87 8.57 -0.45 -8.02
C GLU A 87 7.74 0.82 -7.90
N ILE A 88 6.66 0.80 -7.12
CA ILE A 88 5.99 2.04 -6.70
C ILE A 88 6.99 2.72 -5.79
N ASN A 89 7.72 3.68 -6.35
CA ASN A 89 8.86 4.33 -5.70
C ASN A 89 8.43 5.62 -4.98
N ASP A 90 7.22 6.10 -5.26
CA ASP A 90 6.68 7.34 -4.73
C ASP A 90 5.26 7.18 -4.18
N GLY A 91 4.90 7.97 -3.16
CA GLY A 91 3.57 7.98 -2.55
C GLY A 91 2.50 8.40 -3.55
N LYS A 92 2.86 9.23 -4.53
CA LYS A 92 1.97 9.64 -5.62
C LYS A 92 1.60 8.47 -6.54
N GLU A 93 2.56 7.63 -6.90
CA GLU A 93 2.30 6.44 -7.73
C GLU A 93 1.39 5.43 -7.00
N LEU A 94 1.50 5.33 -5.67
CA LEU A 94 0.62 4.51 -4.86
C LEU A 94 -0.83 5.01 -4.91
N VAL A 95 -1.01 6.32 -4.80
CA VAL A 95 -2.33 6.96 -4.89
C VAL A 95 -2.92 6.77 -6.29
N ASP A 96 -2.15 7.03 -7.35
CA ASP A 96 -2.59 6.83 -8.73
C ASP A 96 -2.99 5.37 -9.00
N PHE A 97 -2.25 4.41 -8.43
CA PHE A 97 -2.59 2.99 -8.50
C PHE A 97 -3.94 2.69 -7.83
N ILE A 98 -4.16 3.18 -6.61
CA ILE A 98 -5.41 2.99 -5.88
C ILE A 98 -6.58 3.59 -6.66
N ILE A 99 -6.44 4.83 -7.16
CA ILE A 99 -7.48 5.49 -7.97
C ILE A 99 -7.83 4.63 -9.19
N LYS A 100 -6.83 4.07 -9.88
CA LYS A 100 -7.04 3.24 -11.07
C LYS A 100 -7.83 1.96 -10.73
N GLU A 101 -7.42 1.25 -9.69
CA GLU A 101 -8.07 0.01 -9.24
C GLU A 101 -9.53 0.23 -8.80
N GLU A 102 -9.79 1.33 -8.09
CA GLU A 102 -11.14 1.72 -7.65
C GLU A 102 -12.00 2.19 -8.83
N SER A 103 -11.41 2.88 -9.81
CA SER A 103 -12.11 3.31 -11.03
C SER A 103 -12.47 2.16 -11.96
N GLY A 104 -11.85 0.97 -11.79
CA GLY A 104 -12.13 -0.22 -12.60
C GLY A 104 -11.69 -0.13 -14.05
N LYS A 105 -10.73 0.77 -14.34
CA LYS A 105 -10.18 1.03 -15.67
C LYS A 105 -8.74 0.53 -15.80
#